data_AF-A0A927WCA4-F1
#
_entry.id   AF-A0A927WCA4-F1
#
_cell.length_a   1.000
_cell.length_b   1.000
_cell.length_c   1.000
_cell.angle_alpha   90.00
_cell.angle_beta   90.00
_cell.angle_gamma   90.00
#
_symmetry.space_group_name_H-M   'P 1'
#
loop_
_entity.id
_entity.type
_entity.pdbx_description
1 polymer ?
#
loop_
_entity_poly.entity_id
_entity_poly.type
_entity_poly.pdbx_seq_one_letter_code
_entity_poly.pdbx_strand_id
1 'polypeptide(L)' 'RFAITYHRTLRDKRTLFSILDEIPKIGEKRRRELLKKFGSIENIKKATYEELIATPSMDGKATESIINYFKKNS' A
#
# COMPACT_ATOMS: atom_id res chain seq x y z
N ARG A 1 30.32 10.41 10.75
CA ARG A 1 29.73 9.68 11.90
C ARG A 1 28.44 9.03 11.42
N PHE A 2 28.58 7.90 10.72
CA PHE A 2 27.48 7.11 10.17
C PHE A 2 27.24 5.93 11.10
N ALA A 3 26.23 6.06 11.94
CA ALA A 3 25.66 4.96 12.71
C ALA A 3 24.20 5.32 12.95
N ILE A 4 23.32 4.32 12.96
CA ILE A 4 21.87 4.41 13.14
C ILE A 4 21.07 4.53 11.83
N THR A 5 21.12 3.51 10.96
CA THR A 5 19.98 3.25 10.03
C THR A 5 19.83 1.78 9.67
N TYR A 6 20.16 0.85 10.57
CA TYR A 6 20.12 -0.59 10.27
C TYR A 6 19.12 -1.43 11.09
N HIS A 7 18.21 -0.78 11.82
CA HIS A 7 17.15 -1.47 12.60
C HIS A 7 15.73 -0.98 12.28
N ARG A 8 15.46 -0.50 11.06
CA ARG A 8 14.11 -0.07 10.64
C ARG A 8 13.34 -1.16 9.86
N THR A 9 14.01 -2.20 9.38
CA THR A 9 13.47 -3.13 8.38
C THR A 9 12.50 -4.19 8.91
N LEU A 10 12.54 -4.54 10.21
CA LEU A 10 11.63 -5.56 10.77
C LEU A 10 10.26 -4.98 11.19
N ARG A 11 10.20 -3.70 11.57
CA ARG A 11 8.94 -3.05 11.95
C ARG A 11 8.13 -2.66 10.72
N ASP A 12 8.80 -2.22 9.65
CA ASP A 12 8.17 -1.77 8.43
C ASP A 12 7.22 -2.81 7.83
N LYS A 13 7.58 -4.09 7.73
CA LYS A 13 6.67 -5.11 7.15
C LYS A 13 5.33 -5.22 7.87
N ARG A 14 5.30 -5.17 9.21
CA ARG A 14 4.04 -5.19 9.97
C ARG A 14 3.22 -3.92 9.72
N THR A 15 3.88 -2.77 9.69
CA THR A 15 3.26 -1.48 9.39
C THR A 15 2.67 -1.47 7.97
N LEU A 16 3.36 -2.03 6.98
CA LEU A 16 2.89 -2.14 5.59
C LEU A 16 1.58 -2.95 5.51
N PHE A 17 1.47 -4.03 6.28
CA PHE A 17 0.24 -4.81 6.31
C PHE A 17 -0.89 -4.04 6.99
N SER A 18 -0.63 -3.38 8.12
CA SER A 18 -1.65 -2.59 8.84
C SER A 18 -2.18 -1.42 8.02
N ILE A 19 -1.33 -0.65 7.34
CA ILE A 19 -1.78 0.54 6.59
C ILE A 19 -2.79 0.15 5.51
N LEU A 20 -2.53 -0.91 4.74
CA LEU A 20 -3.45 -1.36 3.71
C LEU A 20 -4.74 -1.95 4.29
N ASP A 21 -4.68 -2.54 5.48
CA ASP A 21 -5.84 -3.12 6.19
C ASP A 21 -6.73 -2.02 6.80
N GLU A 22 -6.15 -0.87 7.20
CA GLU A 22 -6.89 0.31 7.65
C GLU A 22 -7.69 0.99 6.53
N ILE A 23 -7.38 0.69 5.26
CA ILE A 23 -8.08 1.30 4.13
C ILE A 23 -9.44 0.60 3.96
N PRO A 24 -10.56 1.33 4.08
CA PRO A 24 -11.87 0.74 3.91
C PRO A 24 -12.02 0.15 2.49
N LYS A 25 -12.55 -1.07 2.43
CA LYS A 25 -12.74 -1.92 1.23
C LYS A 25 -11.48 -2.67 0.76
N ILE A 26 -10.34 -2.50 1.43
CA ILE A 26 -9.12 -3.29 1.17
C ILE A 26 -9.04 -4.43 2.17
N GLY A 27 -9.50 -5.61 1.74
CA GLY A 27 -9.30 -6.85 2.49
C GLY A 27 -7.97 -7.53 2.16
N GLU A 28 -7.68 -8.62 2.86
CA GLU A 28 -6.43 -9.39 2.70
C GLU A 28 -6.14 -9.79 1.25
N LYS A 29 -7.16 -10.18 0.47
CA LYS A 29 -6.99 -10.55 -0.95
C LYS A 29 -6.42 -9.39 -1.78
N ARG A 30 -7.00 -8.20 -1.68
CA ARG A 30 -6.57 -7.01 -2.42
C ARG A 30 -5.20 -6.54 -1.98
N ARG A 31 -4.96 -6.52 -0.67
CA ARG A 31 -3.65 -6.21 -0.07
C ARG A 31 -2.55 -7.11 -0.63
N ARG A 32 -2.79 -8.43 -0.67
CA ARG A 32 -1.80 -9.40 -1.18
C ARG A 32 -1.50 -9.19 -2.66
N GLU A 33 -2.52 -8.96 -3.47
CA GLU A 33 -2.36 -8.70 -4.91
C GLU A 33 -1.64 -7.38 -5.18
N LEU A 34 -1.94 -6.32 -4.42
CA LEU A 34 -1.20 -5.06 -4.48
C LEU A 34 0.27 -5.25 -4.12
N LEU A 35 0.55 -5.93 -3.00
CA LEU A 35 1.92 -6.20 -2.59
C LEU A 35 2.65 -7.09 -3.59
N LYS A 36 1.95 -8.02 -4.25
CA LYS A 36 2.51 -8.87 -5.31
C LYS A 36 2.84 -8.07 -6.57
N LYS A 37 1.98 -7.12 -6.95
CA LYS A 37 2.15 -6.29 -8.16
C LYS A 37 3.16 -5.17 -7.96
N PHE A 38 3.07 -4.44 -6.85
CA PHE A 38 3.86 -3.24 -6.58
C PHE A 38 5.05 -3.49 -5.65
N GLY A 39 5.07 -4.59 -4.89
CA GLY A 39 6.18 -4.96 -4.00
C GLY A 39 6.24 -4.20 -2.68
N SER A 40 5.81 -2.92 -2.63
CA SER A 40 5.94 -2.06 -1.44
C SER A 40 4.90 -0.94 -1.42
N ILE A 41 4.57 -0.41 -0.24
CA ILE A 41 3.61 0.71 -0.11
C ILE A 41 4.10 1.96 -0.84
N GLU A 42 5.40 2.24 -0.86
CA GLU A 42 5.93 3.39 -1.59
C GLU A 42 5.56 3.34 -3.08
N ASN A 43 5.61 2.14 -3.68
CA ASN A 43 5.19 1.93 -5.06
C ASN A 43 3.68 2.05 -5.20
N ILE A 44 2.89 1.55 -4.25
CA ILE A 44 1.43 1.71 -4.23
C ILE A 44 1.04 3.20 -4.10
N LYS A 45 1.77 3.98 -3.29
CA LYS A 45 1.56 5.42 -3.11
C LYS A 45 1.91 6.21 -4.37
N LYS A 46 2.90 5.75 -5.14
CA LYS A 46 3.31 6.35 -6.42
C LYS A 46 2.46 5.85 -7.60
N ALA A 47 1.78 4.72 -7.45
CA ALA A 47 0.96 4.13 -8.48
C ALA A 47 -0.23 5.03 -8.82
N THR A 48 -0.57 5.03 -10.10
CA THR A 48 -1.73 5.76 -10.62
C THR A 48 -3.02 4.96 -10.42
N TYR A 49 -4.17 5.64 -10.56
CA TYR A 49 -5.47 4.99 -10.50
C TYR A 49 -5.58 3.82 -11.48
N GLU A 50 -5.08 3.99 -12.70
CA GLU A 50 -5.11 2.98 -13.75
C GLU A 50 -4.27 1.74 -13.39
N GLU A 51 -3.10 1.92 -12.79
CA GLU A 51 -2.25 0.80 -12.37
C GLU A 51 -2.86 0.02 -11.22
N LEU A 52 -3.46 0.73 -10.26
CA LEU A 52 -4.14 0.14 -9.12
C LEU A 52 -5.37 -0.64 -9.58
N ILE A 53 -6.25 -0.06 -10.40
CA ILE A 53 -7.46 -0.72 -10.89
C ILE A 53 -7.15 -1.90 -11.83
N ALA A 54 -6.03 -1.85 -12.54
CA ALA A 54 -5.52 -2.97 -13.35
C ALA A 54 -5.01 -4.16 -12.50
N THR A 55 -5.20 -4.16 -11.18
CA THR A 55 -4.86 -5.29 -10.31
C THR A 55 -6.02 -6.31 -10.30
N PRO A 56 -5.76 -7.64 -10.39
CA PRO A 56 -6.79 -8.69 -10.56
C PRO A 56 -7.84 -8.86 -9.43
N SER A 57 -7.91 -7.94 -8.48
CA SER A 57 -8.86 -7.95 -7.37
C SER A 57 -9.37 -6.55 -7.01
N MET A 58 -8.97 -5.54 -7.77
CA MET A 58 -9.34 -4.15 -7.54
C MET A 58 -10.64 -3.79 -8.24
N ASP A 59 -11.34 -2.86 -7.61
CA ASP A 59 -12.50 -2.19 -8.14
C ASP A 59 -12.28 -0.68 -8.02
N GLY A 60 -13.05 0.10 -8.78
CA GLY A 60 -12.89 1.56 -8.79
C GLY A 60 -13.05 2.17 -7.41
N LYS A 61 -14.00 1.67 -6.60
CA LYS A 61 -14.26 2.17 -5.24
C LYS A 61 -13.10 1.85 -4.29
N ALA A 62 -12.52 0.66 -4.36
CA ALA A 62 -11.36 0.26 -3.57
C ALA A 62 -10.11 1.07 -3.95
N THR A 63 -9.92 1.30 -5.26
CA THR A 63 -8.83 2.11 -5.79
C THR A 63 -8.90 3.55 -5.30
N GLU A 64 -10.10 4.14 -5.34
CA GLU A 64 -10.36 5.49 -4.84
C GLU A 64 -10.06 5.63 -3.34
N SER A 65 -10.47 4.63 -2.53
CA SER A 65 -10.15 4.59 -1.11
C SER A 65 -8.64 4.68 -0.86
N ILE A 66 -7.83 3.98 -1.66
CA ILE A 66 -6.37 3.96 -1.53
C ILE A 66 -5.78 5.34 -1.86
N ILE A 67 -6.13 5.89 -3.01
CA ILE A 67 -5.62 7.20 -3.44
C ILE A 67 -6.02 8.27 -2.42
N ASN A 68 -7.28 8.25 -1.97
CA ASN A 68 -7.76 9.21 -0.98
C ASN A 68 -7.04 9.06 0.36
N TYR A 69 -6.83 7.83 0.84
CA TYR A 69 -6.09 7.57 2.07
C TYR A 69 -4.67 8.14 2.01
N PHE A 70 -3.93 7.85 0.93
CA PHE A 70 -2.56 8.35 0.78
C PHE A 70 -2.47 9.85 0.49
N LYS A 71 -3.49 10.44 -0.17
CA LYS A 71 -3.59 11.88 -0.42
C LYS A 71 -3.92 12.67 0.85
N LYS A 72 -4.72 12.11 1.76
CA LYS A 72 -5.07 12.72 3.05
C LYS A 72 -3.90 12.74 4.05
N ASN A 73 -2.93 11.84 3.87
CA ASN A 73 -1.77 11.66 4.74
C ASN A 73 -0.48 12.31 4.18
N SER A 74 -0.62 13.31 3.29
CA SER A 74 0.48 14.05 2.66
C SER A 74 0.28 15.54 2.81
#